data_AF-A0A5C7PXD0-F1
#
_entry.id   AF-A0A5C7PXD0-F1
#
_cell.length_a   1.000
_cell.length_b   1.000
_cell.length_c   1.000
_cell.angle_alpha   90.00
_cell.angle_beta   90.00
_cell.angle_gamma   90.00
#
_symmetry.space_group_name_H-M   'P 1'
#
loop_
_entity.id
_entity.type
_entity.pdbx_description
1 polymer ?
#
loop_
_entity_poly.entity_id
_entity_poly.type
_entity_poly.pdbx_seq_one_letter_code
_entity_poly.pdbx_strand_id
1 'polypeptide(L)' 'MSFQRSKGWQAAFTQTGGVGNRPLPGAVWEPCAHCWGQRVIWHRVEGGYASERCPVCRGAGVTLVLARTR' A
#
# COMPACT_ATOMS: atom_id res chain seq x y z
N MET A 1 19.60 -2.45 7.37
CA MET A 1 19.20 -2.16 5.97
C MET A 1 18.12 -1.08 6.02
N SER A 2 18.53 0.18 6.04
CA SER A 2 17.60 1.33 6.10
C SER A 2 17.13 1.63 4.69
N PHE A 3 15.95 1.14 4.29
CA PHE A 3 15.36 1.52 3.01
C PHE A 3 14.93 2.98 3.07
N GLN A 4 15.73 3.85 2.45
CA GLN A 4 15.42 5.27 2.22
C GLN A 4 13.98 5.39 1.68
N ARG A 5 13.12 6.10 2.43
CA ARG A 5 11.83 6.64 1.96
C ARG A 5 12.12 7.54 0.76
N SER A 6 12.21 6.96 -0.44
CA SER A 6 12.43 7.72 -1.66
C SER A 6 11.16 8.53 -1.94
N LYS A 7 11.35 9.86 -2.04
CA LYS A 7 10.32 10.87 -2.33
C LYS A 7 9.50 10.61 -3.61
N GLY A 8 9.85 9.61 -4.41
CA GLY A 8 9.17 9.26 -5.67
C GLY A 8 7.80 8.60 -5.50
N TRP A 9 7.55 7.87 -4.40
CA TRP A 9 6.28 7.14 -4.25
C TRP A 9 5.11 8.08 -3.90
N GLN A 10 5.35 9.13 -3.12
CA GLN A 10 4.30 10.09 -2.73
C GLN A 10 3.70 10.80 -3.95
N ALA A 11 4.50 11.10 -4.98
CA ALA A 11 4.02 11.78 -6.19
C ALA A 11 3.13 10.90 -7.08
N ALA A 12 3.31 9.56 -7.08
CA ALA A 12 2.50 8.66 -7.88
C ALA A 12 1.07 8.46 -7.31
N PHE A 13 0.88 8.65 -6.01
CA PHE A 13 -0.42 8.48 -5.35
C PHE A 13 -1.32 9.71 -5.48
N THR A 14 -0.75 10.92 -5.58
CA THR A 14 -1.54 12.12 -5.85
C THR A 14 -2.16 12.11 -7.25
N GLN A 15 -1.58 11.35 -8.20
CA GLN A 15 -2.07 11.28 -9.58
C GLN A 15 -3.13 10.20 -9.82
N THR A 16 -3.28 9.20 -8.94
CA THR A 16 -4.22 8.08 -9.15
C THR A 16 -5.47 8.11 -8.25
N GLY A 17 -5.57 9.07 -7.33
CA GLY A 17 -6.67 9.20 -6.38
C GLY A 17 -7.84 10.09 -6.82
N GLY A 18 -8.17 10.11 -8.11
CA GLY A 18 -9.39 10.77 -8.60
C GLY A 18 -10.62 9.87 -8.41
N VAL A 19 -11.22 9.85 -7.21
CA VAL A 19 -12.68 9.69 -6.97
C VAL A 19 -12.98 9.89 -5.47
N GLY A 20 -13.44 11.08 -5.10
CA GLY A 20 -14.44 11.34 -4.05
C GLY A 20 -14.18 10.99 -2.57
N ASN A 21 -13.14 10.23 -2.20
CA ASN A 21 -12.93 9.81 -0.81
C ASN A 21 -11.77 10.58 -0.18
N ARG A 22 -12.03 11.85 0.15
CA ARG A 22 -11.15 12.60 1.05
C ARG A 22 -11.09 11.82 2.37
N PRO A 23 -9.89 11.35 2.80
CA PRO A 23 -9.75 10.72 4.10
C PRO A 23 -10.36 11.63 5.18
N LEU A 24 -11.05 11.04 6.15
CA LEU A 24 -11.51 11.76 7.33
C LEU A 24 -10.36 12.59 7.91
N PRO A 25 -10.60 13.77 8.52
CA PRO A 25 -9.55 14.51 9.21
C PRO A 25 -8.84 13.58 10.20
N GLY A 26 -7.52 13.42 10.05
CA GLY A 26 -6.75 12.46 10.85
C GLY A 26 -6.74 11.02 10.31
N ALA A 27 -7.10 10.79 9.04
CA ALA A 27 -6.85 9.52 8.35
C ALA A 27 -5.90 9.75 7.16
N VAL A 28 -4.95 8.85 6.95
CA VAL A 28 -4.01 8.87 5.82
C VAL A 28 -3.97 7.50 5.17
N TRP A 29 -3.78 7.48 3.85
CA TRP A 29 -3.50 6.24 3.13
C TRP A 29 -2.03 5.91 3.29
N GLU A 30 -1.73 4.76 3.90
CA GLU A 30 -0.37 4.25 3.98
C GLU A 30 -0.19 2.98 3.14
N PRO A 31 1.03 2.69 2.66
CA PRO A 31 1.32 1.42 2.01
C PRO A 31 0.90 0.27 2.91
N CYS A 32 0.22 -0.71 2.33
CA CYS A 32 -0.20 -1.88 3.08
C CYS A 32 1.02 -2.56 3.67
N ALA A 33 1.10 -2.63 4.99
CA ALA A 33 2.25 -3.20 5.69
C ALA A 33 2.47 -4.70 5.39
N HIS A 34 1.45 -5.39 4.88
CA HIS A 34 1.50 -6.81 4.60
C HIS A 34 2.10 -7.13 3.21
N CYS A 35 1.73 -6.37 2.18
CA CYS A 35 2.31 -6.53 0.83
C CYS A 35 3.30 -5.42 0.45
N TRP A 36 3.61 -4.52 1.38
CA TRP A 36 4.49 -3.36 1.18
C TRP A 36 4.18 -2.53 -0.07
N GLY A 37 2.90 -2.30 -0.37
CA GLY A 37 2.52 -1.56 -1.57
C GLY A 37 2.42 -2.38 -2.86
N GLN A 38 2.87 -3.64 -2.88
CA GLN A 38 2.95 -4.45 -4.10
C GLN A 38 1.62 -5.00 -4.62
N ARG A 39 0.52 -4.84 -3.87
CA ARG A 39 -0.85 -5.33 -4.18
C ARG A 39 -1.03 -6.85 -4.18
N VAL A 40 0.04 -7.60 -4.43
CA VAL A 40 0.08 -9.06 -4.42
C VAL A 40 1.14 -9.57 -3.45
N ILE A 41 0.98 -10.82 -3.02
CA ILE A 41 1.97 -11.58 -2.26
C ILE A 41 2.48 -12.69 -3.17
N TRP A 42 3.80 -12.80 -3.24
CA TRP A 42 4.47 -13.83 -4.03
C TRP A 42 4.82 -15.01 -3.13
N HIS A 43 4.43 -16.20 -3.56
CA HIS A 43 4.73 -17.46 -2.91
C HIS A 43 5.67 -18.26 -3.78
N ARG A 44 6.70 -18.83 -3.16
CA ARG A 44 7.54 -19.81 -3.83
C ARG A 44 6.77 -21.14 -3.85
N VAL A 45 6.58 -21.68 -5.05
CA VAL A 45 5.93 -22.98 -5.27
C VAL A 45 6.88 -23.90 -6.04
N GLU A 46 6.60 -25.20 -6.06
CA GLU A 46 7.41 -26.13 -6.82
C GLU A 46 7.36 -25.76 -8.32
N GLY A 47 8.52 -25.52 -8.92
CA GLY A 47 8.63 -25.08 -10.32
C GLY A 47 8.52 -23.57 -10.57
N GLY A 48 8.37 -22.71 -9.55
CA GLY A 48 8.41 -21.26 -9.78
C GLY A 48 7.85 -20.39 -8.66
N TYR A 49 7.13 -19.33 -9.06
CA TYR A 49 6.47 -18.40 -8.17
C TYR A 49 5.00 -18.26 -8.55
N ALA A 50 4.13 -18.35 -7.56
CA ALA A 50 2.72 -17.98 -7.67
C ALA A 50 2.51 -16.61 -7.01
N SER A 51 1.52 -15.86 -7.46
CA SER A 51 1.08 -14.66 -6.75
C SER A 51 -0.40 -14.73 -6.42
N GLU A 52 -0.77 -14.16 -5.28
CA GLU A 52 -2.15 -13.94 -4.90
C GLU A 52 -2.38 -12.48 -4.50
N ARG A 53 -3.62 -12.00 -4.58
CA ARG A 53 -3.96 -10.65 -4.10
C ARG A 53 -3.70 -10.59 -2.60
N CYS A 54 -3.08 -9.51 -2.16
CA CYS A 54 -2.85 -9.28 -0.74
C CYS A 54 -4.19 -9.32 0.01
N PRO A 55 -4.40 -10.24 0.96
CA PRO A 55 -5.69 -10.41 1.64
C PRO A 55 -6.04 -9.18 2.50
N VAL A 56 -5.04 -8.46 2.99
CA VAL A 56 -5.20 -7.28 3.85
C VAL A 56 -5.71 -6.08 3.08
N CYS A 57 -5.04 -5.70 1.97
CA CYS A 57 -5.47 -4.56 1.16
C CYS A 57 -6.36 -4.96 -0.04
N ARG A 58 -6.67 -6.25 -0.20
CA ARG A 58 -7.44 -6.83 -1.31
C ARG A 58 -6.95 -6.42 -2.70
N GLY A 59 -5.65 -6.16 -2.85
CA GLY A 59 -5.06 -5.68 -4.10
C GLY A 59 -4.99 -4.17 -4.27
N ALA A 60 -5.40 -3.36 -3.30
CA ALA A 60 -5.27 -1.91 -3.35
C ALA A 60 -3.81 -1.43 -3.19
N GLY A 61 -3.00 -2.18 -2.46
CA GLY A 61 -1.61 -1.81 -2.11
C GLY A 61 -1.51 -0.79 -0.98
N VAL A 62 -2.62 -0.22 -0.54
CA VAL A 62 -2.68 0.76 0.55
C VAL A 62 -3.76 0.38 1.56
N THR A 63 -3.62 0.87 2.77
CA THR A 63 -4.59 0.75 3.86
C THR A 63 -4.82 2.12 4.48
N LEU A 64 -6.07 2.40 4.88
CA LEU A 64 -6.38 3.61 5.60
C LEU A 64 -5.95 3.45 7.05
N VAL A 65 -5.13 4.38 7.55
CA VAL A 65 -4.73 4.42 8.96
C VAL A 65 -5.16 5.74 9.57
N LEU A 66 -5.54 5.71 10.85
CA LEU A 66 -5.75 6.92 11.61
C LEU A 66 -4.39 7.52 11.95
N ALA A 67 -4.10 8.69 11.39
CA ALA A 67 -2.99 9.53 11.82
C ALA A 67 -3.25 9.88 13.28
N ARG A 68 -2.54 9.22 14.19
CA ARG A 68 -2.50 9.64 15.59
C ARG A 68 -1.92 11.05 15.62
N THR A 69 -2.79 12.04 15.79
CA THR A 69 -2.40 13.38 16.23
C THR A 69 -1.72 13.20 17.58
N ARG A 70 -0.39 13.25 17.59
CA ARG A 70 0.39 13.46 18.82
C ARG A 70 0.36 14.93 19.17
#